data_AF-A0A8B6CSD0-F1
#
_entry.id   AF-A0A8B6CSD0-F1
#
_cell.length_a   1.000
_cell.length_b   1.000
_cell.length_c   1.000
_cell.angle_alpha   90.00
_cell.angle_beta   90.00
_cell.angle_gamma   90.00
#
_symmetry.space_group_name_H-M   'P 1'
#
loop_
_entity.id
_entity.type
_entity.pdbx_description
1 polymer ?
#
loop_
_entity_poly.entity_id
_entity_poly.type
_entity_poly.pdbx_seq_one_letter_code
_entity_poly.pdbx_strand_id
1 'polypeptide(L)'
;MFKPENLRKNFMRAKQLADQNLGRTEKTEVLSEDLQSVEKRVDQVKDVSTRTTKKIEAWVKTSSSEYEKRLKKMPETSLAISMIESAGVLGNETLMGNLYQMCGECQSNLASHLLNHDISVEKAVLQPMQEILDVEIPAINKFKKNLTKTTLDMDSLKTRWHQAVKQTQVSGTNMQQAANKADTMKEHYEDSCARMEQARDQLTTEMYNFIAREPEHSQKLLSLLEIQQAYHKKALDELDKTIPKMRDTLECNPHKPVYGLPLEEHLRVTGRDVALVIEACIVTIIEGGGMEEEGLFRIAGMASRVKKLKTSFDAGVVDMDEYALDIHSVAGALKQYLRELPEPLLTYYLYQDFINVLSLPQNQRLQALWKVVHDLPEPNYNNFR
;
A
#
# COMPACT_ATOMS: atom_id res chain seq x y z
N MET A 1 -29.22 37.32 61.99
CA MET A 1 -29.75 38.69 61.74
C MET A 1 -29.84 38.89 60.22
N PHE A 2 -30.96 38.51 59.61
CA PHE A 2 -31.20 38.67 58.17
C PHE A 2 -31.48 40.15 57.89
N LYS A 3 -30.56 40.84 57.18
CA LYS A 3 -30.71 42.28 56.87
C LYS A 3 -31.69 42.45 55.68
N PRO A 4 -32.84 43.11 55.86
CA PRO A 4 -33.87 43.31 54.81
C PRO A 4 -33.37 44.04 53.56
N GLU A 5 -32.29 44.82 53.69
CA GLU A 5 -31.70 45.58 52.58
C GLU A 5 -31.11 44.68 51.49
N ASN A 6 -30.55 43.52 51.84
CA ASN A 6 -29.99 42.58 50.87
C ASN A 6 -31.08 41.89 50.04
N LEU A 7 -32.24 41.60 50.65
CA LEU A 7 -33.41 41.07 49.94
C LEU A 7 -33.97 42.09 48.96
N ARG A 8 -34.05 43.36 49.37
CA ARG A 8 -34.53 44.45 48.50
C ARG A 8 -33.58 44.69 47.32
N LYS A 9 -32.28 44.62 47.54
CA LYS A 9 -31.25 44.76 46.49
C LYS A 9 -31.26 43.58 45.52
N ASN A 10 -31.42 42.35 46.02
CA ASN A 10 -31.55 41.16 45.18
C ASN A 10 -32.86 41.15 44.39
N PHE A 11 -33.97 41.60 44.99
CA PHE A 11 -35.24 41.75 44.30
C PHE A 11 -35.20 42.82 43.20
N MET A 12 -34.56 43.97 43.47
CA MET A 12 -34.34 44.99 42.43
C MET A 12 -33.42 44.49 41.31
N ARG A 13 -32.40 43.67 41.62
CA ARG A 13 -31.52 43.08 40.62
C ARG A 13 -32.22 42.00 39.79
N ALA A 14 -33.08 41.20 40.41
CA ALA A 14 -33.93 40.23 39.74
C ALA A 14 -34.99 40.92 38.86
N LYS A 15 -35.58 42.02 39.34
CA LYS A 15 -36.48 42.88 38.56
C LYS A 15 -35.75 43.54 37.39
N GLN A 16 -34.52 44.02 37.58
CA GLN A 16 -33.71 44.62 36.52
C GLN A 16 -33.25 43.59 35.46
N LEU A 17 -32.98 42.34 35.88
CA LEU A 17 -32.73 41.21 34.98
C LEU A 17 -33.99 40.75 34.25
N ALA A 18 -35.14 40.76 34.92
CA ALA A 18 -36.44 40.49 34.32
C ALA A 18 -36.79 41.59 33.31
N ASP A 19 -36.64 42.87 33.65
CA ASP A 19 -36.88 44.00 32.75
C ASP A 19 -35.87 44.05 31.58
N GLN A 20 -34.62 43.58 31.77
CA GLN A 20 -33.65 43.37 30.66
C GLN A 20 -34.02 42.18 29.76
N ASN A 21 -34.68 41.15 30.29
CA ASN A 21 -35.08 39.96 29.54
C ASN A 21 -36.50 40.05 28.96
N LEU A 22 -37.38 40.90 29.51
CA LEU A 22 -38.74 41.16 29.00
C LEU A 22 -38.75 41.96 27.68
N GLY A 23 -37.58 42.42 27.22
CA GLY A 23 -37.36 43.01 25.90
C GLY A 23 -36.64 42.09 24.91
N ARG A 24 -36.31 40.84 25.28
CA ARG A 24 -35.87 39.85 24.29
C ARG A 24 -37.11 39.37 23.56
N THR A 25 -37.35 39.97 22.40
CA THR A 25 -38.19 39.40 21.36
C THR A 25 -37.91 37.89 21.31
N GLU A 26 -38.94 37.06 21.55
CA GLU A 26 -38.88 35.65 21.16
C GLU A 26 -38.34 35.65 19.73
N LYS A 27 -37.25 34.92 19.48
CA LYS A 27 -36.69 34.83 18.13
C LYS A 27 -37.83 34.35 17.24
N THR A 28 -38.28 35.21 16.32
CA THR A 28 -39.28 34.80 15.34
C THR A 28 -38.70 33.60 14.59
N GLU A 29 -39.33 32.43 14.69
CA GLU A 29 -38.94 31.26 13.91
C GLU A 29 -39.37 31.51 12.46
N VAL A 30 -38.39 31.84 11.60
CA VAL A 30 -38.63 32.26 10.22
C VAL A 30 -38.59 31.09 9.23
N LEU A 31 -38.02 29.95 9.65
CA LEU A 31 -37.92 28.74 8.83
C LEU A 31 -38.99 27.73 9.26
N SER A 32 -39.68 27.16 8.27
CA SER A 32 -40.57 26.01 8.48
C SER A 32 -39.79 24.76 8.93
N GLU A 33 -40.47 23.79 9.52
CA GLU A 33 -39.86 22.51 9.93
C GLU A 33 -39.12 21.82 8.77
N ASP A 34 -39.69 21.84 7.57
CA ASP A 34 -39.06 21.30 6.36
C ASP A 34 -37.74 22.01 6.04
N LEU A 35 -37.68 23.34 6.12
CA LEU A 35 -36.47 24.12 5.87
C LEU A 35 -35.40 23.91 6.96
N GLN A 36 -35.81 23.72 8.21
CA GLN A 36 -34.90 23.35 9.30
C GLN A 36 -34.29 21.95 9.06
N SER A 37 -35.05 21.02 8.48
CA SER A 37 -34.54 19.69 8.12
C SER A 37 -33.46 19.76 7.02
N VAL A 38 -33.66 20.63 6.03
CA VAL A 38 -32.74 20.93 4.92
C VAL A 38 -31.47 21.58 5.46
N GLU A 39 -31.60 22.51 6.41
CA GLU A 39 -30.47 23.15 7.08
C GLU A 39 -29.61 22.15 7.85
N LYS A 40 -30.28 21.27 8.61
CA LYS A 40 -29.61 20.18 9.31
C LYS A 40 -28.88 19.25 8.33
N ARG A 41 -29.44 18.99 7.14
CA ARG A 41 -28.76 18.18 6.11
C ARG A 41 -27.48 18.85 5.61
N VAL A 42 -27.51 20.16 5.34
CA VAL A 42 -26.32 20.93 4.94
C VAL A 42 -25.22 20.85 6.01
N ASP A 43 -25.58 21.04 7.29
CA ASP A 43 -24.63 20.95 8.40
C ASP A 43 -24.06 19.53 8.56
N GLN A 44 -24.88 18.49 8.36
CA GLN A 44 -24.41 17.11 8.36
C GLN A 44 -23.40 16.85 7.24
N VAL A 45 -23.67 17.31 6.02
CA VAL A 45 -22.77 17.15 4.86
C VAL A 45 -21.43 17.84 5.13
N LYS A 46 -21.46 19.05 5.70
CA LYS A 46 -20.25 19.76 6.14
C LYS A 46 -19.44 18.94 7.15
N ASP A 47 -20.09 18.40 8.18
CA ASP A 47 -19.41 17.65 9.25
C ASP A 47 -18.76 16.36 8.74
N VAL A 48 -19.48 15.58 7.91
CA VAL A 48 -18.92 14.35 7.32
C VAL A 48 -17.80 14.67 6.35
N SER A 49 -17.96 15.71 5.51
CA SER A 49 -16.93 16.12 4.57
C SER A 49 -15.66 16.56 5.30
N THR A 50 -15.78 17.38 6.35
CA THR A 50 -14.65 17.83 7.18
C THR A 50 -13.90 16.65 7.81
N ARG A 51 -14.63 15.70 8.40
CA ARG A 51 -14.01 14.53 9.05
C ARG A 51 -13.31 13.63 8.03
N THR A 52 -13.95 13.37 6.90
CA THR A 52 -13.43 12.48 5.86
C THR A 52 -12.21 13.09 5.18
N THR A 53 -12.25 14.36 4.77
CA THR A 53 -11.11 15.07 4.17
C THR A 53 -9.86 14.97 5.05
N LYS A 54 -9.98 15.27 6.35
CA LYS A 54 -8.85 15.16 7.29
C LYS A 54 -8.25 13.77 7.39
N LYS A 55 -9.08 12.72 7.27
CA LYS A 55 -8.62 11.33 7.32
C LYS A 55 -7.94 10.93 6.01
N ILE A 56 -8.45 11.37 4.86
CA ILE A 56 -7.84 11.13 3.55
C ILE A 56 -6.49 11.88 3.44
N GLU A 57 -6.39 13.14 3.89
CA GLU A 57 -5.13 13.90 3.93
C GLU A 57 -4.04 13.17 4.73
N ALA A 58 -4.40 12.64 5.91
CA ALA A 58 -3.49 11.87 6.74
C ALA A 58 -3.07 10.53 6.10
N TRP A 59 -3.96 9.91 5.33
CA TRP A 59 -3.69 8.66 4.62
C TRP A 59 -2.74 8.87 3.43
N VAL A 60 -2.97 9.90 2.62
CA VAL A 60 -2.30 10.17 1.34
C VAL A 60 -1.00 10.99 1.51
N LYS A 61 -0.63 11.35 2.75
CA LYS A 61 0.57 12.15 3.08
C LYS A 61 0.75 13.36 2.15
N THR A 62 -0.33 14.12 1.96
CA THR A 62 -0.37 15.27 1.04
C THR A 62 0.75 16.27 1.33
N SER A 63 1.42 16.74 0.28
CA SER A 63 2.49 17.72 0.37
C SER A 63 2.53 18.58 -0.89
N SER A 64 2.78 19.88 -0.72
CA SER A 64 3.02 20.85 -1.80
C SER A 64 4.37 20.69 -2.50
N SER A 65 5.18 19.69 -2.11
CA SER A 65 6.48 19.43 -2.72
C SER A 65 6.34 18.88 -4.14
N GLU A 66 7.29 19.22 -5.01
CA GLU A 66 7.41 18.65 -6.37
C GLU A 66 7.46 17.11 -6.34
N TYR A 67 7.01 16.50 -7.44
CA TYR A 67 6.92 15.04 -7.61
C TYR A 67 8.18 14.30 -7.14
N GLU A 68 9.36 14.69 -7.63
CA GLU A 68 10.62 14.01 -7.31
C GLU A 68 10.97 14.07 -5.82
N LYS A 69 10.69 15.18 -5.15
CA LYS A 69 10.95 15.35 -3.71
C LYS A 69 10.01 14.48 -2.88
N ARG A 70 8.77 14.29 -3.34
CA ARG A 70 7.81 13.37 -2.70
C ARG A 70 8.25 11.93 -2.90
N LEU A 71 8.67 11.57 -4.11
CA LEU A 71 9.14 10.21 -4.44
C LEU A 71 10.32 9.80 -3.56
N LYS A 72 11.34 10.66 -3.43
CA LYS A 72 12.52 10.40 -2.57
C LYS A 72 12.20 10.20 -1.09
N LYS A 73 11.03 10.66 -0.60
CA LYS A 73 10.60 10.51 0.79
C LYS A 73 9.79 9.23 1.02
N MET A 74 9.46 8.47 -0.04
CA MET A 74 8.75 7.21 0.08
C MET A 74 9.66 6.14 0.70
N PRO A 75 9.19 5.39 1.71
CA PRO A 75 9.94 4.27 2.28
C PRO A 75 10.41 3.25 1.22
N GLU A 76 9.55 2.97 0.23
CA GLU A 76 9.82 2.08 -0.89
C GLU A 76 11.00 2.57 -1.74
N THR A 77 11.12 3.89 -1.96
CA THR A 77 12.26 4.47 -2.66
C THR A 77 13.55 4.34 -1.84
N SER A 78 13.48 4.52 -0.52
CA SER A 78 14.64 4.29 0.35
C SER A 78 15.11 2.84 0.32
N LEU A 79 14.17 1.88 0.31
CA LEU A 79 14.48 0.46 0.19
C LEU A 79 15.07 0.14 -1.18
N ALA A 80 14.48 0.68 -2.25
CA ALA A 80 14.95 0.52 -3.62
C ALA A 80 16.41 0.95 -3.78
N ILE A 81 16.76 2.14 -3.27
CA ILE A 81 18.14 2.66 -3.32
C ILE A 81 19.10 1.72 -2.59
N SER A 82 18.76 1.30 -1.37
CA SER A 82 19.61 0.39 -0.59
C SER A 82 19.82 -0.97 -1.28
N MET A 83 18.79 -1.50 -1.94
CA MET A 83 18.88 -2.74 -2.70
C MET A 83 19.76 -2.59 -3.94
N ILE A 84 19.62 -1.50 -4.71
CA ILE A 84 20.45 -1.24 -5.91
C ILE A 84 21.91 -1.00 -5.52
N GLU A 85 22.18 -0.27 -4.44
CA GLU A 85 23.53 -0.10 -3.92
C GLU A 85 24.14 -1.45 -3.49
N SER A 86 23.34 -2.30 -2.82
CA SER A 86 23.78 -3.66 -2.43
C SER A 86 24.08 -4.53 -3.66
N ALA A 87 23.29 -4.42 -4.73
CA ALA A 87 23.58 -5.09 -6.00
C ALA A 87 24.93 -4.66 -6.58
N GLY A 88 25.22 -3.34 -6.56
CA GLY A 88 26.50 -2.80 -6.99
C GLY A 88 27.69 -3.32 -6.17
N VAL A 89 27.53 -3.51 -4.86
CA VAL A 89 28.56 -4.08 -3.98
C VAL A 89 28.78 -5.56 -4.25
N LEU A 90 27.71 -6.34 -4.45
CA LEU A 90 27.78 -7.78 -4.70
C LEU A 90 28.22 -8.11 -6.13
N GLY A 91 28.04 -7.20 -7.07
CA GLY A 91 28.28 -7.39 -8.49
C GLY A 91 27.06 -8.02 -9.18
N ASN A 92 26.62 -7.40 -10.28
CA ASN A 92 25.40 -7.76 -11.01
C ASN A 92 25.47 -9.11 -11.75
N GLU A 93 26.68 -9.67 -11.87
CA GLU A 93 26.92 -11.01 -12.43
C GLU A 93 26.63 -12.12 -11.42
N THR A 94 26.65 -11.80 -10.13
CA THR A 94 26.31 -12.78 -9.09
C THR A 94 24.80 -12.96 -9.02
N LEU A 95 24.34 -14.17 -8.68
CA LEU A 95 22.92 -14.45 -8.45
C LEU A 95 22.33 -13.46 -7.44
N MET A 96 23.02 -13.23 -6.31
CA MET A 96 22.53 -12.35 -5.27
C MET A 96 22.46 -10.89 -5.72
N GLY A 97 23.49 -10.39 -6.41
CA GLY A 97 23.51 -9.03 -6.95
C GLY A 97 22.40 -8.81 -7.98
N ASN A 98 22.20 -9.75 -8.90
CA ASN A 98 21.11 -9.71 -9.87
C ASN A 98 19.73 -9.64 -9.19
N LEU A 99 19.48 -10.48 -8.18
CA LEU A 99 18.21 -10.48 -7.44
C LEU A 99 17.99 -9.18 -6.65
N TYR A 100 19.04 -8.63 -6.04
CA TYR A 100 18.96 -7.31 -5.39
C TYR A 100 18.62 -6.20 -6.39
N GLN A 101 19.22 -6.23 -7.59
CA GLN A 101 18.92 -5.26 -8.65
C GLN A 101 17.44 -5.33 -9.06
N MET A 102 16.94 -6.53 -9.36
CA MET A 102 15.53 -6.75 -9.74
C MET A 102 14.56 -6.31 -8.65
N CYS A 103 14.84 -6.66 -7.38
CA CYS A 103 14.05 -6.20 -6.24
C CYS A 103 14.04 -4.68 -6.13
N GLY A 104 15.20 -4.04 -6.24
CA GLY A 104 15.32 -2.60 -6.12
C GLY A 104 14.57 -1.84 -7.20
N GLU A 105 14.67 -2.30 -8.46
CA GLU A 105 13.90 -1.74 -9.58
C GLU A 105 12.39 -1.87 -9.36
N CYS A 106 11.92 -3.06 -8.96
CA CYS A 106 10.50 -3.28 -8.66
C CYS A 106 10.01 -2.36 -7.51
N GLN A 107 10.78 -2.22 -6.43
CA GLN A 107 10.43 -1.30 -5.34
C GLN A 107 10.38 0.16 -5.79
N SER A 108 11.27 0.58 -6.69
CA SER A 108 11.25 1.93 -7.28
C SER A 108 9.98 2.18 -8.10
N ASN A 109 9.54 1.19 -8.88
CA ASN A 109 8.31 1.25 -9.66
C ASN A 109 7.06 1.27 -8.75
N LEU A 110 7.03 0.43 -7.72
CA LEU A 110 5.95 0.42 -6.71
C LEU A 110 5.84 1.77 -5.98
N ALA A 111 6.97 2.39 -5.61
CA ALA A 111 6.99 3.73 -5.02
C ALA A 111 6.38 4.77 -5.96
N SER A 112 6.71 4.69 -7.25
CA SER A 112 6.15 5.59 -8.27
C SER A 112 4.64 5.38 -8.46
N HIS A 113 4.16 4.14 -8.42
CA HIS A 113 2.72 3.85 -8.48
C HIS A 113 1.97 4.40 -7.25
N LEU A 114 2.54 4.25 -6.05
CA LEU A 114 1.97 4.78 -4.82
C LEU A 114 1.90 6.31 -4.83
N LEU A 115 2.97 6.98 -5.27
CA LEU A 115 2.95 8.44 -5.37
C LEU A 115 1.92 8.95 -6.38
N ASN A 116 1.77 8.27 -7.53
CA ASN A 116 0.75 8.63 -8.53
C ASN A 116 -0.67 8.40 -8.01
N HIS A 117 -0.89 7.34 -7.23
CA HIS A 117 -2.14 7.14 -6.49
C HIS A 117 -2.41 8.34 -5.59
N ASP A 118 -1.44 8.73 -4.77
CA ASP A 118 -1.59 9.80 -3.80
C ASP A 118 -1.95 11.14 -4.47
N ILE A 119 -1.25 11.48 -5.55
CA ILE A 119 -1.53 12.68 -6.35
C ILE A 119 -2.93 12.62 -6.98
N SER A 120 -3.35 11.44 -7.44
CA SER A 120 -4.68 11.26 -8.05
C SER A 120 -5.80 11.45 -7.02
N VAL A 121 -5.65 10.91 -5.81
CA VAL A 121 -6.61 11.11 -4.71
C VAL A 121 -6.64 12.59 -4.30
N GLU A 122 -5.47 13.24 -4.22
CA GLU A 122 -5.38 14.67 -3.88
C GLU A 122 -6.17 15.54 -4.87
N LYS A 123 -6.01 15.29 -6.17
CA LYS A 123 -6.67 16.06 -7.24
C LYS A 123 -8.16 15.73 -7.41
N ALA A 124 -8.52 14.45 -7.41
CA ALA A 124 -9.87 14.01 -7.77
C ALA A 124 -10.83 13.91 -6.58
N VAL A 125 -10.31 13.88 -5.34
CA VAL A 125 -11.11 13.71 -4.13
C VAL A 125 -10.89 14.87 -3.16
N LEU A 126 -9.65 15.11 -2.71
CA LEU A 126 -9.39 16.12 -1.67
C LEU A 126 -9.72 17.54 -2.12
N GLN A 127 -9.23 17.97 -3.30
CA GLN A 127 -9.52 19.31 -3.83
C GLN A 127 -11.04 19.55 -4.00
N PRO A 128 -11.83 18.66 -4.63
CA PRO A 128 -13.27 18.81 -4.69
C PRO A 128 -13.99 18.75 -3.34
N MET A 129 -13.47 18.00 -2.36
CA MET A 129 -14.03 18.00 -1.00
C MET A 129 -13.71 19.31 -0.26
N GLN A 130 -12.55 19.91 -0.50
CA GLN A 130 -12.18 21.23 0.03
C GLN A 130 -13.06 22.33 -0.60
N GLU A 131 -13.39 22.24 -1.89
CA GLU A 131 -14.31 23.19 -2.55
C GLU A 131 -15.69 23.25 -1.86
N ILE A 132 -16.24 22.10 -1.45
CA ILE A 132 -17.48 22.04 -0.66
C ILE A 132 -17.33 22.84 0.64
N LEU A 133 -16.21 22.65 1.35
CA LEU A 133 -15.97 23.21 2.68
C LEU A 133 -15.61 24.69 2.66
N ASP A 134 -14.86 25.13 1.64
CA ASP A 134 -14.26 26.46 1.58
C ASP A 134 -15.02 27.43 0.66
N VAL A 135 -15.86 26.92 -0.24
CA VAL A 135 -16.62 27.74 -1.20
C VAL A 135 -18.13 27.58 -0.97
N GLU A 136 -18.66 26.36 -1.09
CA GLU A 136 -20.10 26.13 -1.14
C GLU A 136 -20.79 26.36 0.22
N ILE A 137 -20.27 25.73 1.29
CA ILE A 137 -20.81 25.88 2.64
C ILE A 137 -20.69 27.35 3.13
N PRO A 138 -19.56 28.06 2.94
CA PRO A 138 -19.47 29.49 3.28
C PRO A 138 -20.45 30.37 2.50
N ALA A 139 -20.73 30.06 1.23
CA ALA A 139 -21.72 30.78 0.43
C ALA A 139 -23.13 30.67 1.05
N ILE A 140 -23.57 29.46 1.43
CA ILE A 140 -24.86 29.26 2.12
C ILE A 140 -24.88 30.01 3.47
N ASN A 141 -23.78 29.95 4.23
CA ASN A 141 -23.67 30.64 5.52
C ASN A 141 -23.78 32.17 5.39
N LYS A 142 -23.40 32.76 4.24
CA LYS A 142 -23.59 34.19 3.97
C LYS A 142 -25.08 34.55 3.90
N PHE A 143 -25.89 33.74 3.22
CA PHE A 143 -27.34 33.93 3.15
C PHE A 143 -28.01 33.70 4.51
N LYS A 144 -27.55 32.70 5.28
CA LYS A 144 -28.02 32.45 6.66
C LYS A 144 -27.78 33.65 7.58
N LYS A 145 -26.60 34.28 7.50
CA LYS A 145 -26.29 35.52 8.22
C LYS A 145 -27.16 36.69 7.76
N ASN A 146 -27.44 36.80 6.46
CA ASN A 146 -28.33 37.84 5.92
C ASN A 146 -29.78 37.68 6.41
N LEU A 147 -30.31 36.45 6.41
CA LEU A 147 -31.62 36.15 6.98
C LEU A 147 -31.69 36.51 8.46
N THR A 148 -30.66 36.14 9.24
CA THR A 148 -30.59 36.49 10.67
C THR A 148 -30.62 38.01 10.87
N LYS A 149 -29.90 38.77 10.06
CA LYS A 149 -29.86 40.24 10.13
C LYS A 149 -31.21 40.86 9.80
N THR A 150 -31.80 40.49 8.65
CA THR A 150 -33.10 41.02 8.21
C THR A 150 -34.25 40.65 9.14
N THR A 151 -34.18 39.48 9.78
CA THR A 151 -35.13 39.06 10.83
C THR A 151 -35.05 39.98 12.05
N LEU A 152 -33.85 40.29 12.54
CA LEU A 152 -33.67 41.22 13.67
C LEU A 152 -34.16 42.63 13.35
N ASP A 153 -33.91 43.11 12.12
CA ASP A 153 -34.40 44.42 11.65
C ASP A 153 -35.94 44.45 11.61
N MET A 154 -36.56 43.38 11.10
CA MET A 154 -38.02 43.21 11.06
C MET A 154 -38.62 43.17 12.47
N ASP A 155 -38.05 42.39 13.40
CA ASP A 155 -38.50 42.28 14.79
C ASP A 155 -38.41 43.62 15.54
N SER A 156 -37.36 44.39 15.27
CA SER A 156 -37.16 45.75 15.81
C SER A 156 -38.25 46.71 15.31
N LEU A 157 -38.54 46.71 14.00
CA LEU A 157 -39.58 47.54 13.40
C LEU A 157 -40.98 47.11 13.83
N LYS A 158 -41.23 45.80 13.94
CA LYS A 158 -42.46 45.23 14.51
C LYS A 158 -42.73 45.80 15.90
N THR A 159 -41.72 45.78 16.77
CA THR A 159 -41.83 46.29 18.13
C THR A 159 -42.15 47.79 18.15
N ARG A 160 -41.47 48.59 17.31
CA ARG A 160 -41.71 50.04 17.18
C ARG A 160 -43.11 50.36 16.65
N TRP A 161 -43.58 49.59 15.66
CA TRP A 161 -44.93 49.73 15.12
C TRP A 161 -45.98 49.42 16.20
N HIS A 162 -45.87 48.30 16.93
CA HIS A 162 -46.78 47.98 18.04
C HIS A 162 -46.81 49.07 19.11
N GLN A 163 -45.66 49.69 19.42
CA GLN A 163 -45.60 50.83 20.35
C GLN A 163 -46.31 52.06 19.80
N ALA A 164 -46.15 52.39 18.51
CA ALA A 164 -46.83 53.49 17.85
C ALA A 164 -48.36 53.27 17.80
N VAL A 165 -48.82 52.04 17.55
CA VAL A 165 -50.23 51.64 17.57
C VAL A 165 -50.84 51.71 18.97
N LYS A 166 -50.08 51.44 20.03
CA LYS A 166 -50.57 51.63 21.41
C LYS A 166 -50.76 53.11 21.74
N GLN A 167 -49.93 54.01 21.19
CA GLN A 167 -50.04 55.45 21.42
C GLN A 167 -51.27 56.07 20.75
N THR A 168 -51.79 55.49 19.67
CA THR A 168 -53.05 55.93 19.04
C THR A 168 -54.30 55.54 19.85
N GLN A 169 -54.20 54.58 20.78
CA GLN A 169 -55.32 54.14 21.62
C GLN A 169 -55.50 54.99 22.91
N VAL A 170 -54.60 55.92 23.20
CA VAL A 170 -54.68 56.79 24.37
C VAL A 170 -55.38 58.11 24.00
N SER A 171 -56.52 58.42 24.64
CA SER A 171 -57.31 59.62 24.34
C SER A 171 -56.56 60.92 24.69
N GLY A 172 -56.29 61.76 23.67
CA GLY A 172 -55.65 63.07 23.83
C GLY A 172 -55.68 63.91 22.55
N THR A 173 -55.35 65.21 22.64
CA THR A 173 -55.48 66.22 21.57
C THR A 173 -54.59 66.01 20.34
N ASN A 174 -53.67 65.03 20.33
CA ASN A 174 -52.72 64.75 19.23
C ASN A 174 -52.97 63.41 18.48
N MET A 175 -54.20 62.89 18.50
CA MET A 175 -54.56 61.58 17.93
C MET A 175 -54.20 61.42 16.44
N GLN A 176 -54.37 62.48 15.62
CA GLN A 176 -54.06 62.46 14.18
C GLN A 176 -52.56 62.32 13.90
N GLN A 177 -51.69 62.96 14.69
CA GLN A 177 -50.24 62.85 14.54
C GLN A 177 -49.74 61.47 14.98
N ALA A 178 -50.33 60.90 16.02
CA ALA A 178 -50.04 59.53 16.45
C ALA A 178 -50.45 58.50 15.38
N ALA A 179 -51.60 58.72 14.71
CA ALA A 179 -52.08 57.88 13.61
C ALA A 179 -51.14 57.89 12.40
N ASN A 180 -50.77 59.07 11.91
CA ASN A 180 -49.84 59.19 10.78
C ASN A 180 -48.48 58.53 11.09
N LYS A 181 -47.97 58.68 12.32
CA LYS A 181 -46.72 58.03 12.75
C LYS A 181 -46.84 56.50 12.80
N ALA A 182 -47.99 55.98 13.22
CA ALA A 182 -48.26 54.54 13.22
C ALA A 182 -48.32 53.99 11.80
N ASP A 183 -48.93 54.72 10.85
CA ASP A 183 -49.00 54.33 9.43
C ASP A 183 -47.62 54.33 8.77
N THR A 184 -46.78 55.34 8.98
CA THR A 184 -45.40 55.34 8.46
C THR A 184 -44.57 54.18 9.04
N MET A 185 -44.74 53.87 10.33
CA MET A 185 -44.08 52.72 10.96
C MET A 185 -44.60 51.38 10.43
N LYS A 186 -45.87 51.33 9.99
CA LYS A 186 -46.47 50.15 9.35
C LYS A 186 -45.84 49.90 7.98
N GLU A 187 -45.70 50.93 7.16
CA GLU A 187 -45.05 50.84 5.84
C GLU A 187 -43.60 50.36 5.97
N HIS A 188 -42.82 50.94 6.89
CA HIS A 188 -41.45 50.47 7.15
C HIS A 188 -41.38 49.02 7.65
N TYR A 189 -42.37 48.58 8.43
CA TYR A 189 -42.47 47.20 8.89
C TYR A 189 -42.79 46.24 7.73
N GLU A 190 -43.74 46.61 6.86
CA GLU A 190 -44.09 45.85 5.65
C GLU A 190 -42.89 45.71 4.70
N ASP A 191 -42.15 46.79 4.44
CA ASP A 191 -40.90 46.77 3.66
C ASP A 191 -39.83 45.86 4.27
N SER A 192 -39.73 45.84 5.60
CA SER A 192 -38.79 44.94 6.29
C SER A 192 -39.23 43.49 6.25
N CYS A 193 -40.54 43.23 6.25
CA CYS A 193 -41.10 41.89 6.09
C CYS A 193 -40.77 41.34 4.70
N ALA A 194 -41.01 42.13 3.65
CA ALA A 194 -40.68 41.76 2.26
C ALA A 194 -39.18 41.46 2.08
N ARG A 195 -38.29 42.26 2.69
CA ARG A 195 -36.83 42.01 2.66
C ARG A 195 -36.43 40.73 3.38
N MET A 196 -37.08 40.42 4.50
CA MET A 196 -36.83 39.19 5.25
C MET A 196 -37.32 37.97 4.45
N GLU A 197 -38.50 38.03 3.83
CA GLU A 197 -39.00 36.96 2.96
C GLU A 197 -38.07 36.72 1.76
N GLN A 198 -37.60 37.78 1.12
CA GLN A 198 -36.61 37.67 0.03
C GLN A 198 -35.31 37.00 0.52
N ALA A 199 -34.83 37.35 1.71
CA ALA A 199 -33.63 36.74 2.28
C ALA A 199 -33.85 35.25 2.62
N ARG A 200 -35.06 34.88 3.07
CA ARG A 200 -35.45 33.49 3.34
C ARG A 200 -35.51 32.67 2.05
N ASP A 201 -36.10 33.22 1.00
CA ASP A 201 -36.25 32.53 -0.29
C ASP A 201 -34.88 32.36 -0.98
N GLN A 202 -33.97 33.33 -0.85
CA GLN A 202 -32.58 33.20 -1.30
C GLN A 202 -31.84 32.08 -0.56
N LEU A 203 -31.90 32.07 0.78
CA LEU A 203 -31.28 31.00 1.56
C LEU A 203 -31.84 29.62 1.17
N THR A 204 -33.16 29.53 1.06
CA THR A 204 -33.87 28.30 0.67
C THR A 204 -33.41 27.79 -0.69
N THR A 205 -33.30 28.69 -1.68
CA THR A 205 -32.83 28.36 -3.04
C THR A 205 -31.42 27.79 -3.01
N GLU A 206 -30.50 28.42 -2.29
CA GLU A 206 -29.11 27.97 -2.19
C GLU A 206 -28.99 26.61 -1.49
N MET A 207 -29.77 26.39 -0.41
CA MET A 207 -29.79 25.10 0.27
C MET A 207 -30.35 23.98 -0.60
N TYR A 208 -31.42 24.25 -1.37
CA TYR A 208 -31.95 23.28 -2.32
C TYR A 208 -30.98 22.99 -3.47
N ASN A 209 -30.32 24.01 -4.01
CA ASN A 209 -29.29 23.83 -5.03
C ASN A 209 -28.10 22.99 -4.53
N PHE A 210 -27.74 23.13 -3.25
CA PHE A 210 -26.70 22.31 -2.64
C PHE A 210 -27.16 20.86 -2.45
N ILE A 211 -28.34 20.63 -1.89
CA ILE A 211 -28.89 19.27 -1.69
C ILE A 211 -29.11 18.56 -3.03
N ALA A 212 -29.57 19.28 -4.06
CA ALA A 212 -29.76 18.71 -5.39
C ALA A 212 -28.44 18.16 -6.00
N ARG A 213 -27.29 18.70 -5.59
CA ARG A 213 -25.95 18.24 -6.03
C ARG A 213 -25.36 17.14 -5.13
N GLU A 214 -26.12 16.59 -4.19
CA GLU A 214 -25.69 15.45 -3.36
C GLU A 214 -25.12 14.26 -4.16
N PRO A 215 -25.66 13.87 -5.34
CA PRO A 215 -25.05 12.85 -6.18
C PRO A 215 -23.63 13.21 -6.64
N GLU A 216 -23.39 14.48 -7.02
CA GLU A 216 -22.07 14.97 -7.44
C GLU A 216 -21.07 14.95 -6.28
N HIS A 217 -21.52 15.30 -5.06
CA HIS A 217 -20.71 15.18 -3.85
C HIS A 217 -20.38 13.72 -3.53
N SER A 218 -21.35 12.83 -3.67
CA SER A 218 -21.19 11.39 -3.41
C SER A 218 -20.25 10.72 -4.42
N GLN A 219 -20.22 11.18 -5.68
CA GLN A 219 -19.32 10.68 -6.72
C GLN A 219 -17.84 10.75 -6.32
N LYS A 220 -17.45 11.70 -5.47
CA LYS A 220 -16.07 11.87 -4.97
C LYS A 220 -15.62 10.65 -4.15
N LEU A 221 -16.55 9.99 -3.46
CA LEU A 221 -16.29 8.74 -2.73
C LEU A 221 -16.14 7.54 -3.66
N LEU A 222 -16.87 7.53 -4.78
CA LEU A 222 -16.69 6.51 -5.82
C LEU A 222 -15.32 6.66 -6.49
N SER A 223 -14.94 7.89 -6.87
CA SER A 223 -13.63 8.19 -7.45
C SER A 223 -12.48 7.73 -6.55
N LEU A 224 -12.61 7.87 -5.22
CA LEU A 224 -11.63 7.37 -4.25
C LEU A 224 -11.37 5.87 -4.43
N LEU A 225 -12.44 5.06 -4.50
CA LEU A 225 -12.35 3.61 -4.64
C LEU A 225 -11.85 3.19 -6.03
N GLU A 226 -12.25 3.90 -7.09
CA GLU A 226 -11.78 3.64 -8.46
C GLU A 226 -10.28 3.89 -8.61
N ILE A 227 -9.79 5.00 -8.02
CA ILE A 227 -8.34 5.33 -8.00
C ILE A 227 -7.56 4.27 -7.21
N GLN A 228 -8.09 3.86 -6.06
CA GLN A 228 -7.47 2.81 -5.24
C GLN A 228 -7.43 1.47 -6.00
N GLN A 229 -8.51 1.09 -6.68
CA GLN A 229 -8.55 -0.12 -7.50
C GLN A 229 -7.49 -0.06 -8.62
N ALA A 230 -7.40 1.06 -9.34
CA ALA A 230 -6.44 1.25 -10.41
C ALA A 230 -4.98 1.15 -9.92
N TYR A 231 -4.69 1.70 -8.74
CA TYR A 231 -3.39 1.56 -8.09
C TYR A 231 -3.04 0.10 -7.79
N HIS A 232 -3.92 -0.63 -7.10
CA HIS A 232 -3.65 -2.01 -6.73
C HIS A 232 -3.44 -2.92 -7.96
N LYS A 233 -4.19 -2.68 -9.05
CA LYS A 233 -3.98 -3.40 -10.32
C LYS A 233 -2.59 -3.14 -10.91
N LYS A 234 -2.11 -1.90 -10.90
CA LYS A 234 -0.76 -1.56 -11.39
C LYS A 234 0.34 -2.15 -10.52
N ALA A 235 0.20 -2.07 -9.20
CA ALA A 235 1.14 -2.68 -8.27
C ALA A 235 1.21 -4.19 -8.42
N LEU A 236 0.07 -4.86 -8.60
CA LEU A 236 0.01 -6.30 -8.85
C LEU A 236 0.69 -6.67 -10.18
N ASP A 237 0.40 -5.95 -11.27
CA ASP A 237 1.01 -6.18 -12.57
C ASP A 237 2.55 -6.06 -12.54
N GLU A 238 3.09 -5.12 -11.76
CA GLU A 238 4.55 -4.99 -11.56
C GLU A 238 5.15 -6.21 -10.84
N LEU A 239 4.45 -6.73 -9.83
CA LEU A 239 4.86 -7.91 -9.07
C LEU A 239 4.75 -9.19 -9.92
N ASP A 240 3.66 -9.33 -10.67
CA ASP A 240 3.41 -10.47 -11.56
C ASP A 240 4.43 -10.53 -12.70
N LYS A 241 5.04 -9.40 -13.08
CA LYS A 241 6.15 -9.36 -14.04
C LYS A 241 7.50 -9.71 -13.43
N THR A 242 7.74 -9.29 -12.18
CA THR A 242 9.08 -9.39 -11.56
C THR A 242 9.30 -10.75 -10.89
N ILE A 243 8.30 -11.25 -10.16
CA ILE A 243 8.44 -12.49 -9.37
C ILE A 243 8.76 -13.71 -10.23
N PRO A 244 8.09 -13.96 -11.38
CA PRO A 244 8.43 -15.09 -12.23
C PRO A 244 9.88 -15.03 -12.73
N LYS A 245 10.32 -13.86 -13.20
CA LYS A 245 11.70 -13.68 -13.65
C LYS A 245 12.70 -13.98 -12.54
N MET A 246 12.45 -13.54 -11.31
CA MET A 246 13.32 -13.84 -10.17
C MET A 246 13.37 -15.34 -9.86
N ARG A 247 12.22 -16.03 -9.94
CA ARG A 247 12.14 -17.48 -9.75
C ARG A 247 12.95 -18.21 -10.82
N ASP A 248 12.79 -17.80 -12.08
CA ASP A 248 13.53 -18.39 -13.20
C ASP A 248 15.04 -18.19 -13.02
N THR A 249 15.49 -17.01 -12.59
CA THR A 249 16.90 -16.74 -12.27
C THR A 249 17.44 -17.64 -11.14
N LEU A 250 16.63 -17.91 -10.12
CA LEU A 250 17.00 -18.82 -9.02
C LEU A 250 17.10 -20.28 -9.48
N GLU A 251 16.14 -20.74 -10.28
CA GLU A 251 16.05 -22.12 -10.74
C GLU A 251 17.13 -22.46 -11.76
N CYS A 252 17.48 -21.51 -12.62
CA CYS A 252 18.50 -21.63 -13.67
C CYS A 252 19.92 -21.24 -13.22
N ASN A 253 20.13 -20.93 -11.93
CA ASN A 253 21.45 -20.57 -11.44
C ASN A 253 22.43 -21.75 -11.60
N PRO A 254 23.54 -21.60 -12.37
CA PRO A 254 24.52 -22.66 -12.59
C PRO A 254 25.25 -23.09 -11.32
N HIS A 255 25.32 -22.21 -10.32
CA HIS A 255 26.05 -22.45 -9.07
C HIS A 255 25.14 -23.06 -8.00
N LYS A 256 24.90 -24.37 -8.08
CA LYS A 256 24.25 -25.17 -7.04
C LYS A 256 25.26 -26.12 -6.38
N PRO A 257 25.07 -26.49 -5.10
CA PRO A 257 25.81 -27.59 -4.50
C PRO A 257 25.67 -28.85 -5.36
N VAL A 258 26.79 -29.49 -5.68
CA VAL A 258 26.82 -30.64 -6.58
C VAL A 258 26.64 -31.95 -5.82
N TYR A 259 27.07 -32.01 -4.55
CA TYR A 259 26.88 -33.17 -3.70
C TYR A 259 25.43 -33.25 -3.18
N GLY A 260 24.82 -34.44 -3.28
CA GLY A 260 23.43 -34.64 -2.85
C GLY A 260 22.37 -34.16 -3.84
N LEU A 261 22.76 -33.57 -4.98
CA LEU A 261 21.86 -33.16 -6.04
C LEU A 261 21.66 -34.31 -7.05
N PRO A 262 20.46 -34.51 -7.62
CA PRO A 262 20.26 -35.46 -8.71
C PRO A 262 21.22 -35.20 -9.88
N LEU A 263 21.78 -36.27 -10.45
CA LEU A 263 22.73 -36.19 -11.55
C LEU A 263 22.17 -35.39 -12.74
N GLU A 264 20.93 -35.68 -13.12
CA GLU A 264 20.25 -34.98 -14.23
C GLU A 264 20.15 -33.47 -14.00
N GLU A 265 19.83 -33.03 -12.77
CA GLU A 265 19.73 -31.61 -12.44
C GLU A 265 21.11 -30.92 -12.49
N HIS A 266 22.16 -31.58 -12.01
CA HIS A 266 23.53 -31.08 -12.13
C HIS A 266 23.92 -30.88 -13.61
N LEU A 267 23.68 -31.87 -14.46
CA LEU A 267 24.01 -31.80 -15.88
C LEU A 267 23.18 -30.74 -16.62
N ARG A 268 21.88 -30.66 -16.33
CA ARG A 268 20.96 -29.66 -16.91
C ARG A 268 21.38 -28.24 -16.59
N VAL A 269 21.70 -27.96 -15.33
CA VAL A 269 22.04 -26.62 -14.83
C VAL A 269 23.43 -26.18 -15.30
N THR A 270 24.37 -27.12 -15.45
CA THR A 270 25.72 -26.81 -15.93
C THR A 270 25.89 -26.91 -17.44
N GLY A 271 24.91 -27.49 -18.15
CA GLY A 271 24.98 -27.73 -19.60
C GLY A 271 26.06 -28.74 -19.99
N ARG A 272 26.36 -29.71 -19.13
CA ARG A 272 27.44 -30.69 -19.32
C ARG A 272 26.88 -32.09 -19.56
N ASP A 273 27.60 -32.91 -20.32
CA ASP A 273 27.27 -34.34 -20.49
C ASP A 273 27.85 -35.21 -19.37
N VAL A 274 28.99 -34.78 -18.80
CA VAL A 274 29.68 -35.43 -17.68
C VAL A 274 29.79 -34.47 -16.51
N ALA A 275 29.37 -34.95 -15.33
CA ALA A 275 29.41 -34.23 -14.08
C ALA A 275 30.85 -33.78 -13.79
N LEU A 276 31.03 -32.50 -13.49
CA LEU A 276 32.35 -31.92 -13.25
C LEU A 276 33.15 -32.69 -12.18
N VAL A 277 32.49 -33.16 -11.12
CA VAL A 277 33.15 -33.93 -10.05
C VAL A 277 33.74 -35.24 -10.59
N ILE A 278 33.02 -35.94 -11.47
CA ILE A 278 33.49 -37.21 -12.06
C ILE A 278 34.66 -36.92 -12.98
N GLU A 279 34.50 -36.01 -13.94
CA GLU A 279 35.55 -35.67 -14.90
C GLU A 279 36.83 -35.20 -14.19
N ALA A 280 36.72 -34.18 -13.33
CA ALA A 280 37.85 -33.59 -12.65
C ALA A 280 38.58 -34.62 -11.78
N CYS A 281 37.87 -35.40 -10.97
CA CYS A 281 38.51 -36.39 -10.13
C CYS A 281 39.19 -37.51 -10.94
N ILE A 282 38.55 -38.01 -12.00
CA ILE A 282 39.12 -39.09 -12.83
C ILE A 282 40.36 -38.60 -13.58
N VAL A 283 40.30 -37.41 -14.19
CA VAL A 283 41.45 -36.81 -14.88
C VAL A 283 42.62 -36.65 -13.91
N THR A 284 42.41 -36.04 -12.74
CA THR A 284 43.48 -35.86 -11.75
C THR A 284 44.03 -37.18 -11.22
N ILE A 285 43.19 -38.20 -11.03
CA ILE A 285 43.67 -39.54 -10.64
C ILE A 285 44.56 -40.15 -11.71
N ILE A 286 44.17 -40.06 -12.99
CA ILE A 286 44.95 -40.62 -14.11
C ILE A 286 46.29 -39.89 -14.25
N GLU A 287 46.26 -38.56 -14.26
CA GLU A 287 47.45 -37.71 -14.40
C GLU A 287 48.40 -37.84 -13.20
N GLY A 288 47.86 -38.05 -12.01
CA GLY A 288 48.61 -38.29 -10.77
C GLY A 288 49.18 -39.70 -10.61
N GLY A 289 49.11 -40.55 -11.64
CA GLY A 289 49.63 -41.93 -11.58
C GLY A 289 48.77 -42.91 -10.78
N GLY A 290 47.51 -42.57 -10.49
CA GLY A 290 46.62 -43.38 -9.67
C GLY A 290 46.27 -44.75 -10.24
N MET A 291 46.54 -44.99 -11.53
CA MET A 291 46.42 -46.32 -12.14
C MET A 291 47.47 -47.31 -11.64
N GLU A 292 48.59 -46.81 -11.11
CA GLU A 292 49.70 -47.60 -10.55
C GLU A 292 49.65 -47.66 -9.01
N GLU A 293 48.77 -46.86 -8.39
CA GLU A 293 48.65 -46.75 -6.93
C GLU A 293 47.87 -47.94 -6.33
N GLU A 294 48.53 -48.73 -5.48
CA GLU A 294 47.88 -49.84 -4.80
C GLU A 294 46.86 -49.35 -3.77
N GLY A 295 45.61 -49.80 -3.92
CA GLY A 295 44.57 -49.52 -2.94
C GLY A 295 44.00 -48.12 -2.99
N LEU A 296 44.11 -47.40 -4.12
CA LEU A 296 43.56 -46.06 -4.36
C LEU A 296 42.16 -45.81 -3.74
N PHE A 297 41.21 -46.72 -3.96
CA PHE A 297 39.84 -46.59 -3.40
C PHE A 297 39.66 -47.26 -2.03
N ARG A 298 40.64 -48.04 -1.56
CA ARG A 298 40.62 -48.75 -0.26
C ARG A 298 41.27 -47.92 0.85
N ILE A 299 42.43 -47.30 0.56
CA ILE A 299 43.14 -46.42 1.48
C ILE A 299 42.37 -45.10 1.56
N ALA A 300 42.21 -44.58 2.77
CA ALA A 300 41.50 -43.33 2.98
C ALA A 300 42.47 -42.15 2.81
N GLY A 301 42.09 -41.19 1.97
CA GLY A 301 42.73 -39.87 1.95
C GLY A 301 42.52 -39.10 3.25
N MET A 302 43.21 -37.98 3.40
CA MET A 302 43.11 -37.14 4.58
C MET A 302 41.70 -36.53 4.67
N ALA A 303 40.96 -36.86 5.74
CA ALA A 303 39.55 -36.47 5.86
C ALA A 303 39.30 -34.95 5.74
N SER A 304 40.22 -34.12 6.26
CA SER A 304 40.14 -32.65 6.13
C SER A 304 40.29 -32.18 4.68
N ARG A 305 41.16 -32.82 3.88
CA ARG A 305 41.38 -32.50 2.47
C ARG A 305 40.23 -32.98 1.60
N VAL A 306 39.70 -34.18 1.84
CA VAL A 306 38.47 -34.66 1.19
C VAL A 306 37.30 -33.69 1.45
N LYS A 307 37.12 -33.27 2.70
CA LYS A 307 36.09 -32.29 3.07
C LYS A 307 36.29 -30.96 2.37
N LYS A 308 37.53 -30.43 2.31
CA LYS A 308 37.85 -29.18 1.62
C LYS A 308 37.53 -29.28 0.12
N LEU A 309 37.98 -30.35 -0.55
CA LEU A 309 37.75 -30.60 -1.97
C LEU A 309 36.25 -30.71 -2.29
N LYS A 310 35.49 -31.46 -1.47
CA LYS A 310 34.03 -31.51 -1.57
C LYS A 310 33.40 -30.12 -1.48
N THR A 311 33.76 -29.33 -0.46
CA THR A 311 33.18 -27.99 -0.29
C THR A 311 33.57 -27.03 -1.40
N SER A 312 34.74 -27.19 -2.03
CA SER A 312 35.13 -26.36 -3.18
C SER A 312 34.35 -26.71 -4.44
N PHE A 313 34.01 -27.99 -4.64
CA PHE A 313 33.09 -28.41 -5.70
C PHE A 313 31.68 -27.83 -5.50
N ASP A 314 31.13 -27.93 -4.28
CA ASP A 314 29.80 -27.35 -3.97
C ASP A 314 29.76 -25.82 -4.15
N ALA A 315 30.89 -25.14 -3.92
CA ALA A 315 31.03 -23.71 -4.12
C ALA A 315 31.35 -23.31 -5.58
N GLY A 316 31.60 -24.27 -6.47
CA GLY A 316 31.95 -24.01 -7.88
C GLY A 316 33.32 -23.33 -8.09
N VAL A 317 34.22 -23.42 -7.11
CA VAL A 317 35.55 -22.76 -7.11
C VAL A 317 36.68 -23.77 -6.88
N VAL A 318 36.46 -25.01 -7.32
CA VAL A 318 37.43 -26.09 -7.18
C VAL A 318 38.71 -25.79 -7.97
N ASP A 319 39.84 -25.97 -7.30
CA ASP A 319 41.18 -25.94 -7.89
C ASP A 319 41.77 -27.35 -7.74
N MET A 320 41.85 -28.09 -8.85
CA MET A 320 42.34 -29.47 -8.84
C MET A 320 43.87 -29.54 -8.73
N ASP A 321 44.59 -28.48 -9.09
CA ASP A 321 46.06 -28.45 -9.03
C ASP A 321 46.55 -28.58 -7.58
N GLU A 322 45.78 -28.05 -6.62
CA GLU A 322 46.06 -28.21 -5.18
C GLU A 322 46.06 -29.69 -4.73
N TYR A 323 45.42 -30.59 -5.48
CA TYR A 323 45.23 -32.01 -5.13
C TYR A 323 45.95 -32.97 -6.07
N ALA A 324 46.73 -32.49 -7.03
CA ALA A 324 47.40 -33.33 -8.05
C ALA A 324 48.30 -34.44 -7.45
N LEU A 325 48.92 -34.19 -6.29
CA LEU A 325 49.78 -35.16 -5.59
C LEU A 325 49.06 -35.96 -4.48
N ASP A 326 47.75 -35.73 -4.28
CA ASP A 326 46.95 -36.35 -3.21
C ASP A 326 45.77 -37.13 -3.78
N ILE A 327 46.09 -38.12 -4.61
CA ILE A 327 45.13 -38.97 -5.32
C ILE A 327 44.18 -39.73 -4.38
N HIS A 328 44.59 -40.03 -3.15
CA HIS A 328 43.74 -40.68 -2.14
C HIS A 328 42.62 -39.76 -1.64
N SER A 329 42.89 -38.46 -1.50
CA SER A 329 41.85 -37.47 -1.17
C SER A 329 40.91 -37.22 -2.35
N VAL A 330 41.43 -37.20 -3.59
CA VAL A 330 40.62 -37.09 -4.81
C VAL A 330 39.69 -38.30 -4.96
N ALA A 331 40.22 -39.52 -4.79
CA ALA A 331 39.44 -40.75 -4.77
C ALA A 331 38.40 -40.75 -3.64
N GLY A 332 38.74 -40.18 -2.48
CA GLY A 332 37.81 -39.95 -1.38
C GLY A 332 36.63 -39.05 -1.75
N ALA A 333 36.90 -37.93 -2.42
CA ALA A 333 35.90 -36.96 -2.86
C ALA A 333 34.98 -37.56 -3.94
N LEU A 334 35.53 -38.31 -4.90
CA LEU A 334 34.76 -39.03 -5.92
C LEU A 334 33.84 -40.09 -5.31
N LYS A 335 34.36 -40.91 -4.37
CA LYS A 335 33.55 -41.89 -3.62
C LYS A 335 32.39 -41.21 -2.90
N GLN A 336 32.68 -40.07 -2.27
CA GLN A 336 31.66 -39.34 -1.53
C GLN A 336 30.59 -38.77 -2.46
N TYR A 337 30.96 -38.29 -3.65
CA TYR A 337 30.01 -37.80 -4.65
C TYR A 337 29.05 -38.92 -5.09
N LEU A 338 29.60 -40.04 -5.56
CA LEU A 338 28.81 -41.18 -6.03
C LEU A 338 27.90 -41.76 -4.94
N ARG A 339 28.34 -41.76 -3.68
CA ARG A 339 27.55 -42.25 -2.54
C ARG A 339 26.42 -41.30 -2.14
N GLU A 340 26.60 -40.01 -2.33
CA GLU A 340 25.63 -38.99 -1.94
C GLU A 340 24.60 -38.69 -3.03
N LEU A 341 24.77 -39.20 -4.25
CA LEU A 341 23.74 -39.11 -5.28
C LEU A 341 22.41 -39.68 -4.75
N PRO A 342 21.28 -38.96 -4.90
CA PRO A 342 19.96 -39.46 -4.49
C PRO A 342 19.58 -40.78 -5.17
N GLU A 343 20.05 -40.95 -6.42
CA GLU A 343 19.99 -42.20 -7.16
C GLU A 343 21.42 -42.62 -7.53
N PRO A 344 21.84 -43.87 -7.24
CA PRO A 344 23.18 -44.32 -7.57
C PRO A 344 23.41 -44.27 -9.07
N LEU A 345 24.67 -44.11 -9.50
CA LEU A 345 25.01 -44.03 -10.92
C LEU A 345 24.52 -45.26 -11.72
N LEU A 346 24.47 -46.44 -11.09
CA LEU A 346 23.94 -47.67 -11.71
C LEU A 346 22.42 -47.84 -11.59
N THR A 347 21.71 -46.85 -11.04
CA THR A 347 20.28 -46.80 -10.73
C THR A 347 19.81 -47.88 -9.74
N TYR A 348 18.75 -47.58 -8.98
CA TYR A 348 18.09 -48.63 -8.19
C TYR A 348 17.30 -49.59 -9.08
N TYR A 349 16.81 -49.08 -10.20
CA TYR A 349 15.98 -49.83 -11.15
C TYR A 349 16.72 -51.04 -11.74
N LEU A 350 17.96 -50.85 -12.20
CA LEU A 350 18.76 -51.91 -12.83
C LEU A 350 19.56 -52.77 -11.84
N TYR A 351 19.41 -52.54 -10.53
CA TYR A 351 20.20 -53.25 -9.52
C TYR A 351 20.11 -54.77 -9.67
N GLN A 352 18.88 -55.31 -9.81
CA GLN A 352 18.68 -56.75 -9.93
C GLN A 352 19.29 -57.30 -11.22
N ASP A 353 19.25 -56.53 -12.30
CA ASP A 353 19.86 -56.90 -13.58
C ASP A 353 21.37 -57.02 -13.46
N PHE A 354 22.02 -56.07 -12.78
CA PHE A 354 23.45 -56.15 -12.47
C PHE A 354 23.81 -57.38 -11.62
N ILE A 355 22.99 -57.72 -10.62
CA ILE A 355 23.22 -58.91 -9.78
C ILE A 355 23.02 -60.21 -10.57
N ASN A 356 22.02 -60.25 -11.45
CA ASN A 356 21.74 -61.43 -12.27
C ASN A 356 22.92 -61.77 -13.21
N VAL A 357 23.62 -60.76 -13.75
CA VAL A 357 24.81 -60.95 -14.58
C VAL A 357 25.90 -61.74 -13.84
N LEU A 358 26.08 -61.54 -12.53
CA LEU A 358 27.10 -62.24 -11.74
C LEU A 358 26.84 -63.76 -11.64
N SER A 359 25.59 -64.17 -11.81
CA SER A 359 25.18 -65.58 -11.77
C SER A 359 25.43 -66.33 -13.09
N LEU A 360 25.79 -65.62 -14.16
CA LEU A 360 26.05 -66.22 -15.47
C LEU A 360 27.45 -66.88 -15.54
N PRO A 361 27.66 -67.82 -16.47
CA PRO A 361 28.98 -68.36 -16.79
C PRO A 361 29.97 -67.26 -17.20
N GLN A 362 31.24 -67.38 -16.81
CA GLN A 362 32.27 -66.34 -16.98
C GLN A 362 32.37 -65.82 -18.43
N ASN A 363 32.24 -66.70 -19.42
CA ASN A 363 32.30 -66.37 -20.84
C ASN A 363 31.08 -65.57 -21.35
N GLN A 364 29.99 -65.51 -20.60
CA GLN A 364 28.77 -64.76 -20.97
C GLN A 364 28.61 -63.45 -20.17
N ARG A 365 29.30 -63.32 -19.03
CA ARG A 365 29.16 -62.17 -18.11
C ARG A 365 29.45 -60.83 -18.78
N LEU A 366 30.52 -60.75 -19.58
CA LEU A 366 30.90 -59.48 -20.22
C LEU A 366 29.82 -58.97 -21.18
N GLN A 367 29.30 -59.85 -22.04
CA GLN A 367 28.25 -59.47 -22.99
C GLN A 367 26.95 -59.09 -22.28
N ALA A 368 26.59 -59.81 -21.22
CA ALA A 368 25.40 -59.51 -20.43
C ALA A 368 25.56 -58.20 -19.64
N LEU A 369 26.74 -57.92 -19.07
CA LEU A 369 27.03 -56.66 -18.39
C LEU A 369 26.90 -55.47 -19.34
N TRP A 370 27.44 -55.57 -20.55
CA TRP A 370 27.31 -54.52 -21.55
C TRP A 370 25.85 -54.21 -21.87
N LYS A 371 24.97 -55.22 -21.97
CA LYS A 371 23.54 -54.97 -22.21
C LYS A 371 22.91 -54.13 -21.10
N VAL A 372 23.11 -54.51 -19.84
CA VAL A 372 22.57 -53.78 -18.68
C VAL A 372 23.14 -52.35 -18.62
N VAL A 373 24.41 -52.16 -18.97
CA VAL A 373 25.02 -50.82 -19.05
C VAL A 373 24.37 -49.96 -20.14
N HIS A 374 24.02 -50.52 -21.30
CA HIS A 374 23.33 -49.78 -22.37
C HIS A 374 21.87 -49.46 -22.02
N ASP A 375 21.28 -50.14 -21.05
CA ASP A 375 19.93 -49.87 -20.54
C ASP A 375 19.92 -48.73 -19.50
N LEU A 376 21.08 -48.22 -19.08
CA LEU A 376 21.16 -47.05 -18.19
C LEU A 376 20.55 -45.81 -18.85
N PRO A 377 19.88 -44.92 -18.08
CA PRO A 377 19.52 -43.59 -18.57
C PRO A 377 20.74 -42.88 -19.17
N GLU A 378 20.54 -42.09 -20.22
CA GLU A 378 21.62 -41.41 -20.93
C GLU A 378 22.58 -40.62 -20.01
N PRO A 379 22.09 -39.81 -19.03
CA PRO A 379 22.95 -39.19 -18.03
C PRO A 379 23.87 -40.17 -17.29
N ASN A 380 23.31 -41.27 -16.81
CA ASN A 380 24.02 -42.29 -16.04
C ASN A 380 25.03 -43.06 -16.90
N TYR A 381 24.62 -43.43 -18.12
CA TYR A 381 25.48 -44.10 -19.10
C TYR A 381 26.70 -43.25 -19.45
N ASN A 382 26.48 -41.97 -19.78
CA ASN A 382 27.55 -41.04 -20.14
C ASN A 382 28.54 -40.79 -19.00
N ASN A 383 28.07 -40.82 -17.75
CA ASN A 383 28.90 -40.61 -16.57
C ASN A 383 29.55 -41.91 -16.04
N PHE A 384 29.14 -43.07 -16.55
CA PHE A 384 29.71 -44.37 -16.18
C PHE A 384 30.78 -44.89 -17.15
N ARG A 385 30.62 -44.64 -18.45
CA ARG A 385 31.38 -45.29 -19.53
C ARG A 385 32.83 -44.84 -19.71
#